data_AF-A0A1I2UQG2-F1
#
_entry.id   AF-A0A1I2UQG2-F1
#
_cell.length_a   1.000
_cell.length_b   1.000
_cell.length_c   1.000
_cell.angle_alpha   90.00
_cell.angle_beta   90.00
_cell.angle_gamma   90.00
#
_symmetry.space_group_name_H-M   'P 1'
#
loop_
_entity.id
_entity.type
_entity.pdbx_description
1 polymer ?
#
loop_
_entity_poly.entity_id
_entity_poly.type
_entity_poly.pdbx_seq_one_letter_code
_entity_poly.pdbx_strand_id
1 'polypeptide(L)'
;MSPATSPCPGLHGESWQRVHAGMLEFLDRLGAEAVDLGWTAPDLFGVHPTAGVFRVDHCGALVLDCAKAEWIDATRIGFGNLTYNRDKPGRPEGVPIWAIRP
;
A
#
# COMPACT_ATOMS: atom_id res chain seq x y z
N MET A 1 11.20 5.24 -6.33
CA MET A 1 10.39 6.33 -6.93
C MET A 1 10.75 7.63 -6.23
N SER A 2 10.52 8.79 -6.83
CA SER A 2 10.81 10.07 -6.16
C SER A 2 9.67 10.46 -5.22
N PRO A 3 9.94 10.94 -3.99
CA PRO A 3 8.90 11.49 -3.11
C PRO A 3 8.31 12.80 -3.67
N ALA A 4 8.95 13.45 -4.64
CA ALA A 4 8.46 14.68 -5.25
C ALA A 4 7.42 14.45 -6.36
N THR A 5 7.36 13.25 -6.94
CA THR A 5 6.48 12.97 -8.09
C THR A 5 5.77 11.65 -7.85
N SER A 6 4.46 11.73 -7.58
CA SER A 6 3.63 10.55 -7.46
C SER A 6 3.28 9.98 -8.84
N PRO A 7 3.36 8.66 -9.03
CA PRO A 7 2.87 8.00 -10.23
C PRO A 7 1.35 7.76 -10.20
N CYS A 8 0.65 8.09 -9.11
CA CYS A 8 -0.73 7.65 -8.87
C CYS A 8 -1.74 8.79 -8.88
N PRO A 9 -2.81 8.71 -9.71
CA PRO A 9 -3.93 9.65 -9.65
C PRO A 9 -4.57 9.71 -8.26
N GLY A 10 -4.75 10.93 -7.74
CA GLY A 10 -5.42 11.17 -6.46
C GLY A 10 -4.51 11.08 -5.23
N LEU A 11 -3.23 10.75 -5.40
CA LEU A 11 -2.24 10.69 -4.33
C LEU A 11 -1.06 11.62 -4.69
N HIS A 12 -1.02 12.86 -4.18
CA HIS A 12 -0.04 13.87 -4.59
C HIS A 12 0.40 14.75 -3.42
N GLY A 13 1.50 15.50 -3.61
CA GLY A 13 1.98 16.44 -2.61
C GLY A 13 2.30 15.78 -1.27
N GLU A 14 1.85 16.39 -0.16
CA GLU A 14 2.13 15.90 1.19
C GLU A 14 1.58 14.50 1.46
N SER A 15 0.41 14.14 0.91
CA SER A 15 -0.16 12.81 1.11
C SER A 15 0.70 11.73 0.45
N TRP A 16 1.24 12.00 -0.74
CA TRP A 16 2.22 11.10 -1.37
C TRP A 16 3.50 10.99 -0.56
N GLN A 17 4.05 12.12 -0.09
CA GLN A 17 5.28 12.11 0.70
C GLN A 17 5.15 11.28 1.97
N ARG A 18 4.01 11.40 2.67
CA ARG A 18 3.70 10.61 3.88
C ARG A 18 3.58 9.13 3.57
N VAL A 19 2.80 8.78 2.54
CA VAL A 19 2.62 7.39 2.11
C VAL A 19 3.95 6.78 1.67
N HIS A 20 4.73 7.50 0.86
CA HIS A 20 6.06 7.05 0.42
C HIS A 20 7.01 6.82 1.60
N ALA A 21 7.03 7.72 2.59
CA ALA A 21 7.83 7.54 3.79
C ALA A 21 7.39 6.31 4.61
N GLY A 22 6.08 6.11 4.79
CA GLY A 22 5.53 4.95 5.47
C GLY A 22 5.81 3.63 4.74
N MET A 23 5.77 3.63 3.40
CA MET A 23 6.17 2.49 2.58
C MET A 23 7.64 2.12 2.81
N LEU A 24 8.54 3.10 2.84
CA LEU A 24 9.97 2.85 3.12
C LEU A 24 10.18 2.33 4.54
N GLU A 25 9.54 2.95 5.54
CA GLU A 25 9.64 2.48 6.93
C GLU A 25 9.14 1.04 7.10
N PHE A 26 8.03 0.69 6.43
CA PHE A 26 7.52 -0.68 6.41
C PHE A 26 8.53 -1.64 5.79
N LEU A 27 9.10 -1.30 4.63
CA LEU A 27 10.07 -2.16 3.94
C LEU A 27 11.31 -2.40 4.81
N ASP A 28 11.81 -1.37 5.48
CA ASP A 28 12.99 -1.47 6.36
C ASP A 28 12.74 -2.36 7.58
N ARG A 29 11.52 -2.35 8.14
CA ARG A 29 11.20 -3.03 9.41
C ARG A 29 10.57 -4.40 9.23
N LEU A 30 9.65 -4.53 8.29
CA LEU A 30 8.75 -5.67 8.11
C LEU A 30 8.81 -6.26 6.69
N GLY A 31 9.60 -5.68 5.78
CA GLY A 31 9.62 -6.10 4.37
C GLY A 31 10.03 -7.56 4.17
N ALA A 32 11.07 -8.03 4.88
CA ALA A 32 11.49 -9.43 4.80
C ALA A 32 10.43 -10.39 5.35
N GLU A 33 9.86 -10.07 6.52
CA GLU A 33 8.78 -10.85 7.13
C GLU A 33 7.53 -10.89 6.23
N ALA A 34 7.18 -9.77 5.58
CA ALA A 34 6.08 -9.71 4.63
C ALA A 34 6.28 -10.69 3.45
N VAL A 35 7.51 -10.78 2.92
CA VAL A 35 7.85 -11.75 1.86
C VAL A 35 7.70 -13.18 2.35
N ASP A 36 8.22 -13.50 3.53
CA ASP A 36 8.14 -14.85 4.12
C ASP A 36 6.69 -15.27 4.40
N LEU A 37 5.85 -14.31 4.79
CA LEU A 37 4.41 -14.47 4.99
C LEU A 37 3.60 -14.48 3.67
N GLY A 38 4.26 -14.30 2.54
CA GLY A 38 3.66 -14.39 1.21
C GLY A 38 2.86 -13.16 0.78
N TRP A 39 3.09 -11.99 1.37
CA TRP A 39 2.51 -10.73 0.91
C TRP A 39 3.06 -10.35 -0.45
N THR A 40 2.17 -9.96 -1.36
CA THR A 40 2.54 -9.57 -2.72
C THR A 40 2.61 -8.06 -2.88
N ALA A 41 3.22 -7.61 -3.98
CA ALA A 41 3.23 -6.19 -4.32
C ALA A 41 1.82 -5.59 -4.49
N PRO A 42 0.84 -6.26 -5.15
CA PRO A 42 -0.56 -5.83 -5.13
C PRO A 42 -1.18 -5.74 -3.71
N ASP A 43 -0.88 -6.69 -2.82
CA ASP A 43 -1.44 -6.68 -1.46
C ASP A 43 -1.00 -5.45 -0.66
N LEU A 44 0.24 -5.01 -0.85
CA LEU A 44 0.87 -3.92 -0.10
C LEU A 44 0.75 -2.56 -0.81
N PHE A 45 1.00 -2.53 -2.12
CA PHE A 45 1.17 -1.32 -2.93
C PHE A 45 0.14 -1.19 -4.05
N GLY A 46 -0.90 -2.03 -4.05
CA GLY A 46 -1.94 -2.04 -5.07
C GLY A 46 -2.65 -0.70 -5.20
N VAL A 47 -3.07 -0.36 -6.41
CA VAL A 47 -3.90 0.80 -6.76
C VAL A 47 -4.73 0.42 -7.99
N HIS A 48 -5.83 1.14 -8.25
CA HIS A 48 -6.55 0.92 -9.49
C HIS A 48 -5.72 1.40 -10.69
N PRO A 49 -5.66 0.64 -11.80
CA PRO A 49 -4.79 0.94 -12.95
C PRO A 49 -5.12 2.24 -13.73
N THR A 50 -6.15 2.98 -13.33
CA THR A 50 -6.64 4.16 -14.06
C THR A 50 -7.14 5.21 -13.09
N ALA A 51 -7.98 4.81 -12.14
CA ALA A 51 -8.51 5.69 -11.10
C ALA A 51 -7.56 5.89 -9.92
N GLY A 52 -6.40 5.22 -9.88
CA GLY A 52 -5.45 5.33 -8.78
C GLY A 52 -6.09 5.03 -7.43
N VAL A 53 -5.95 5.95 -6.47
CA VAL A 53 -6.50 5.79 -5.11
C VAL A 53 -8.00 6.09 -4.99
N PHE A 54 -8.63 6.69 -6.01
CA PHE A 54 -10.08 6.94 -5.98
C PHE A 54 -10.91 5.66 -5.93
N ARG A 55 -10.33 4.53 -6.34
CA ARG A 55 -10.90 3.18 -6.20
C ARG A 55 -10.22 2.44 -5.07
N VAL A 56 -10.65 2.79 -3.85
CA VAL A 56 -10.16 2.30 -2.55
C VAL A 56 -10.16 0.77 -2.44
N ASP A 57 -11.09 0.11 -3.14
CA ASP A 57 -11.21 -1.34 -3.20
C ASP A 57 -10.02 -2.02 -3.89
N HIS A 58 -9.20 -1.29 -4.66
CA HIS A 58 -7.97 -1.80 -5.27
C HIS A 58 -6.71 -1.47 -4.46
N CYS A 59 -6.83 -0.65 -3.40
CA CYS A 59 -5.67 -0.08 -2.73
C CYS A 59 -5.02 -1.03 -1.73
N GLY A 60 -3.74 -1.33 -1.92
CA GLY A 60 -2.96 -2.14 -0.99
C GLY A 60 -2.85 -1.50 0.39
N ALA A 61 -2.37 -2.29 1.36
CA ALA A 61 -2.31 -1.92 2.76
C ALA A 61 -1.57 -0.58 3.01
N LEU A 62 -0.62 -0.24 2.15
CA LEU A 62 0.29 0.89 2.34
C LEU A 62 -0.05 2.11 1.48
N VAL A 63 -1.27 2.24 0.93
CA VAL A 63 -1.55 3.29 -0.06
C VAL A 63 -2.48 4.41 0.44
N LEU A 64 -3.44 4.11 1.31
CA LEU A 64 -4.56 5.03 1.59
C LEU A 64 -4.29 6.04 2.69
N ASP A 65 -3.55 5.64 3.73
CA ASP A 65 -2.93 6.51 4.73
C ASP A 65 -2.05 5.60 5.59
N CYS A 66 -0.73 5.70 5.46
CA CYS A 66 0.16 4.85 6.23
C CYS A 66 0.38 5.44 7.61
N ALA A 67 -0.49 5.09 8.55
CA ALA A 67 -0.02 5.00 9.93
C ALA A 67 1.15 4.00 9.96
N LYS A 68 2.02 4.14 10.94
CA LYS A 68 3.16 3.25 11.13
C LYS A 68 2.65 1.81 11.33
N ALA A 69 3.10 0.88 10.49
CA ALA A 69 2.80 -0.54 10.71
C ALA A 69 3.46 -1.01 12.02
N GLU A 70 2.66 -1.60 12.89
CA GLU A 70 3.07 -2.07 14.21
C GLU A 70 3.38 -3.57 14.19
N TRP A 71 2.59 -4.35 13.45
CA TRP A 71 2.74 -5.79 13.32
C TRP A 71 2.18 -6.29 11.99
N ILE A 72 2.61 -7.50 11.59
CA ILE A 72 2.14 -8.20 10.39
C ILE A 72 1.95 -9.69 10.71
N ASP A 73 0.94 -10.30 10.09
CA ASP A 73 0.79 -11.75 10.02
C ASP A 73 0.45 -12.17 8.58
N ALA A 74 0.23 -13.47 8.33
CA ALA A 74 -0.03 -14.00 6.99
C ALA A 74 -1.24 -13.38 6.26
N THR A 75 -2.16 -12.77 7.02
CA THR A 75 -3.46 -12.30 6.55
C THR A 75 -3.75 -10.84 6.90
N ARG A 76 -3.00 -10.23 7.82
CA ARG A 76 -3.28 -8.90 8.37
C ARG A 76 -2.06 -8.04 8.62
N ILE A 77 -2.28 -6.72 8.58
CA ILE A 77 -1.32 -5.70 9.02
C ILE A 77 -2.02 -4.77 10.00
N GLY A 78 -1.40 -4.55 11.15
CA GLY A 78 -1.87 -3.62 12.17
C GLY A 78 -1.20 -2.26 12.09
N PHE A 79 -2.01 -1.22 12.22
CA PHE A 79 -1.64 0.20 12.17
C PHE A 79 -2.09 0.94 13.44
N GLY A 80 -2.03 0.26 14.59
CA GLY A 80 -2.63 0.75 15.85
C GLY A 80 -4.13 0.46 15.90
N ASN A 81 -4.96 1.49 15.68
CA ASN A 81 -6.43 1.36 15.75
C ASN A 81 -7.08 0.82 14.46
N LEU A 82 -6.28 0.63 13.40
CA LEU A 82 -6.72 0.11 12.11
C LEU A 82 -6.04 -1.22 11.81
N THR A 83 -6.78 -2.14 11.22
CA THR A 83 -6.24 -3.42 10.72
C THR A 83 -6.63 -3.60 9.26
N TYR A 84 -5.63 -3.76 8.40
CA TYR A 84 -5.85 -4.19 7.03
C TYR A 84 -5.95 -5.70 6.98
N ASN A 85 -6.99 -6.22 6.32
CA ASN A 85 -7.15 -7.64 6.06
C ASN A 85 -6.88 -7.88 4.57
N ARG A 86 -5.97 -8.83 4.28
CA ARG A 86 -5.63 -9.29 2.94
C ARG A 86 -6.83 -9.93 2.25
N ASP A 87 -7.45 -10.89 2.93
CA ASP A 87 -8.58 -11.64 2.40
C ASP A 87 -9.88 -10.85 2.52
N LYS A 88 -10.37 -10.38 1.37
CA LYS A 88 -11.69 -9.78 1.23
C LYS A 88 -12.39 -10.43 0.04
N PRO A 89 -13.36 -11.34 0.27
CA PRO A 89 -14.09 -11.99 -0.81
C PRO A 89 -14.67 -10.98 -1.80
N GLY A 90 -14.45 -11.19 -3.10
CA GLY A 90 -14.96 -10.33 -4.17
C GLY A 90 -14.18 -9.02 -4.39
N ARG A 91 -13.07 -8.82 -3.68
CA ARG A 91 -12.22 -7.65 -3.88
C ARG A 91 -11.42 -7.77 -5.18
N PRO A 92 -11.46 -6.75 -6.06
CA PRO A 92 -10.61 -6.73 -7.25
C PRO A 92 -9.15 -6.50 -6.87
N GLU A 93 -8.24 -7.15 -7.61
CA GLU A 93 -6.81 -6.95 -7.44
C GLU A 93 -6.36 -5.61 -8.04
N GLY A 94 -5.55 -4.86 -7.31
CA GLY A 94 -4.90 -3.65 -7.82
C GLY A 94 -3.59 -3.97 -8.54
N VAL A 95 -3.04 -2.99 -9.26
CA VAL A 95 -1.67 -3.07 -9.78
C VAL A 95 -0.72 -2.37 -8.81
N PRO A 96 0.55 -2.80 -8.66
CA PRO A 96 1.50 -2.07 -7.85
C PRO A 96 1.64 -0.62 -8.32
N ILE A 97 1.77 0.32 -7.39
CA ILE A 97 1.73 1.76 -7.68
C ILE A 97 2.75 2.25 -8.73
N TRP A 98 3.88 1.56 -8.87
CA TRP A 98 4.89 1.85 -9.91
C TRP A 98 4.55 1.30 -11.30
N ALA A 99 3.51 0.49 -11.44
CA ALA A 99 3.03 -0.01 -12.72
C ALA A 99 2.15 1.02 -13.45
N ILE A 100 1.60 2.00 -12.72
CA ILE A 100 0.89 3.13 -13.33
C ILE A 100 1.94 4.04 -13.98
N ARG A 101 1.74 4.35 -15.26
CA ARG A 101 2.50 5.39 -15.95
C ARG A 101 1.70 6.70 -15.88
N PRO A 102 2.32 7.83 -15.51
CA PRO A 102 1.67 9.14 -15.54
C PRO A 102 1.32 9.57 -16.97
#